data_AF-A0AB40C2C9-F1
#
_entry.id   AF-A0AB40C2C9-F1
#
_cell.length_a   1.000
_cell.length_b   1.000
_cell.length_c   1.000
_cell.angle_alpha   90.00
_cell.angle_beta   90.00
_cell.angle_gamma   90.00
#
_symmetry.space_group_name_H-M   'P 1'
#
loop_
_entity.id
_entity.type
_entity.pdbx_description
1 polymer ?
#
loop_
_entity_poly.entity_id
_entity_poly.type
_entity_poly.pdbx_seq_one_letter_code
_entity_poly.pdbx_strand_id
1 'polypeptide(L)'
;MGRLPTTDFFFRMNLGPDNPCALCGFQRETLQHLFVSCPFIQEVWSLVSRRVNKSISFPDSFASGAWLTSYNYSHFVVSLIATCAWFHWKNRCDVIFRQQFRNGYSIVSKALAHVKDFFTCNHNLLGRKLICHNFSWAEGPFLFVYSHFHPDRVFLLFCK
;
A
#
# COMPACT_ATOMS: atom_id res chain seq x y z
N MET A 1 25.76 -6.74 -7.00
CA MET A 1 25.45 -8.13 -7.34
C MET A 1 24.12 -8.17 -8.08
N GLY A 2 24.14 -8.60 -9.35
CA GLY A 2 22.97 -8.59 -10.23
C GLY A 2 21.88 -9.55 -9.76
N ARG A 3 20.64 -9.05 -9.69
CA ARG A 3 19.45 -9.85 -9.37
C ARG A 3 18.81 -10.30 -10.67
N LEU A 4 19.46 -11.24 -11.36
CA LEU A 4 18.83 -11.84 -12.54
C LEU A 4 17.59 -12.61 -12.06
N PRO A 5 16.39 -12.36 -12.63
CA PRO A 5 15.15 -12.99 -12.21
C PRO A 5 15.12 -14.44 -12.70
N THR A 6 15.84 -15.32 -12.00
CA THR A 6 15.84 -16.76 -12.25
C THR A 6 14.75 -17.45 -11.42
N THR A 7 14.29 -18.62 -11.85
CA THR A 7 13.36 -19.45 -11.06
C THR A 7 13.90 -19.76 -9.67
N ASP A 8 15.21 -20.02 -9.55
CA ASP A 8 15.90 -20.23 -8.27
C ASP A 8 15.82 -18.99 -7.36
N PHE A 9 15.92 -17.77 -7.91
CA PHE A 9 15.70 -16.54 -7.15
C PHE A 9 14.28 -16.45 -6.62
N PHE A 10 13.26 -16.73 -7.45
CA PHE A 10 11.87 -16.70 -6.98
C PHE A 10 11.62 -17.73 -5.88
N PHE A 11 12.21 -18.93 -5.98
CA PHE A 11 12.08 -19.96 -4.96
C PHE A 11 12.75 -19.55 -3.65
N ARG A 12 14.02 -19.14 -3.69
CA ARG A 12 14.78 -18.70 -2.50
C ARG A 12 14.17 -17.51 -1.79
N MET A 13 13.54 -16.60 -2.54
CA MET A 13 12.95 -15.36 -2.02
C MET A 13 11.47 -15.52 -1.67
N ASN A 14 10.94 -16.74 -1.68
CA ASN A 14 9.56 -17.05 -1.37
C ASN A 14 8.54 -16.30 -2.28
N LEU A 15 8.87 -16.13 -3.56
CA LEU A 15 8.09 -15.41 -4.58
C LEU A 15 7.39 -16.31 -5.61
N GLY A 16 7.55 -17.63 -5.52
CA GLY A 16 6.83 -18.60 -6.33
C GLY A 16 5.31 -18.58 -6.10
N PRO A 17 4.53 -19.14 -7.04
CA PRO A 17 3.07 -19.04 -7.06
C PRO A 17 2.42 -19.56 -5.79
N ASP A 18 2.94 -20.63 -5.19
CA ASP A 18 2.30 -21.29 -4.04
C ASP A 18 2.97 -20.97 -2.70
N ASN A 19 3.83 -19.96 -2.68
CA ASN A 19 4.57 -19.61 -1.47
C ASN A 19 3.69 -18.89 -0.45
N PRO A 20 3.89 -19.18 0.85
CA PRO A 20 3.17 -18.48 1.91
C PRO A 20 3.59 -17.00 1.93
N CYS A 21 2.68 -16.12 2.35
CA CYS A 21 2.94 -14.70 2.48
C CYS A 21 4.16 -14.45 3.35
N ALA A 22 5.08 -13.61 2.87
CA ALA A 22 6.32 -13.33 3.59
C ALA A 22 6.11 -12.61 4.92
N LEU A 23 4.92 -12.02 5.13
CA LEU A 23 4.58 -11.30 6.35
C LEU A 23 3.91 -12.18 7.41
N CYS A 24 2.97 -13.04 7.03
CA CYS A 24 2.20 -13.85 7.99
C CYS A 24 2.59 -15.34 7.99
N GLY A 25 3.14 -15.87 6.89
CA GLY A 25 3.53 -17.27 6.77
C GLY A 25 2.38 -18.29 6.65
N PHE A 26 1.11 -17.87 6.74
CA PHE A 26 -0.03 -18.80 6.87
C PHE A 26 -0.77 -19.11 5.57
N GLN A 27 -0.93 -18.12 4.69
CA GLN A 27 -1.70 -18.26 3.44
C GLN A 27 -0.87 -17.85 2.24
N ARG A 28 -1.23 -18.37 1.06
CA ARG A 28 -0.64 -17.98 -0.22
C ARG A 28 -0.70 -16.46 -0.40
N GLU A 29 0.43 -15.87 -0.80
CA GLU A 29 0.46 -14.44 -1.07
C GLU A 29 -0.31 -14.10 -2.34
N THR A 30 -1.33 -13.25 -2.21
CA THR A 30 -2.08 -12.64 -3.31
C THR A 30 -2.25 -11.16 -3.02
N LEU A 31 -2.66 -10.34 -4.01
CA LEU A 31 -2.95 -8.92 -3.75
C LEU A 31 -4.05 -8.74 -2.69
N GLN A 32 -5.09 -9.57 -2.76
CA GLN A 32 -6.19 -9.53 -1.79
C GLN A 32 -5.70 -9.93 -0.40
N HIS A 33 -4.88 -10.98 -0.30
CA HIS A 33 -4.27 -11.34 0.97
C HIS A 33 -3.38 -10.23 1.51
N LEU A 34 -2.42 -9.75 0.71
CA LEU A 34 -1.44 -8.77 1.12
C LEU A 34 -2.07 -7.48 1.64
N PHE A 35 -3.10 -6.96 0.97
CA PHE A 35 -3.67 -5.64 1.30
C PHE A 35 -5.00 -5.68 2.07
N VAL A 36 -5.68 -6.83 2.18
CA VAL A 36 -7.01 -6.92 2.80
C VAL A 36 -7.09 -7.99 3.89
N SER A 37 -6.77 -9.25 3.59
CA SER A 37 -7.06 -10.37 4.50
C SER A 37 -5.87 -10.88 5.32
N CYS A 38 -4.65 -10.41 5.06
CA CYS A 38 -3.48 -10.79 5.84
C CYS A 38 -3.63 -10.30 7.30
N PRO A 39 -3.42 -11.16 8.31
CA PRO A 39 -3.53 -10.75 9.72
C PRO A 39 -2.67 -9.52 10.04
N PHE A 40 -1.48 -9.44 9.44
CA PHE A 40 -0.59 -8.30 9.61
C PHE A 40 -1.16 -6.98 9.05
N ILE A 41 -1.78 -7.00 7.87
CA ILE A 41 -2.39 -5.77 7.34
C ILE A 41 -3.67 -5.40 8.09
N GLN A 42 -4.43 -6.37 8.59
CA GLN A 42 -5.59 -6.10 9.44
C GLN A 42 -5.22 -5.34 10.72
N GLU A 43 -4.08 -5.68 11.35
CA GLU A 43 -3.55 -4.90 12.47
C GLU A 43 -3.21 -3.45 12.06
N VAL A 44 -2.57 -3.26 10.89
CA VAL A 44 -2.28 -1.94 10.34
C VAL A 44 -3.58 -1.14 10.13
N TRP A 45 -4.60 -1.74 9.53
CA TRP A 45 -5.88 -1.06 9.28
C TRP A 45 -6.66 -0.75 10.55
N SER A 46 -6.60 -1.62 11.57
CA SER A 46 -7.15 -1.33 12.90
C SER A 46 -6.48 -0.10 13.53
N LEU A 47 -5.14 -0.03 13.44
CA LEU A 47 -4.39 1.13 13.92
C LEU A 47 -4.74 2.41 13.16
N VAL A 48 -4.84 2.37 11.82
CA VAL A 48 -5.25 3.54 11.03
C VAL A 48 -6.67 3.97 11.40
N SER A 49 -7.62 3.03 11.49
CA SER A 49 -9.02 3.31 11.84
C SER A 49 -9.13 4.03 13.18
N ARG A 50 -8.36 3.58 14.19
CA ARG A 50 -8.27 4.24 15.49
C ARG A 50 -7.67 5.65 15.40
N ARG A 51 -6.70 5.88 14.51
CA ARG A 51 -6.06 7.20 14.34
C ARG A 51 -6.95 8.22 13.65
N VAL A 52 -7.82 7.79 12.74
CA VAL A 52 -8.73 8.68 12.00
C VAL A 52 -10.15 8.69 12.57
N ASN A 53 -10.40 7.94 13.64
CA ASN A 53 -11.72 7.75 14.25
C ASN A 53 -12.82 7.40 13.24
N LYS A 54 -12.49 6.54 12.27
CA LYS A 54 -13.40 6.09 11.21
C LYS A 54 -13.08 4.65 10.87
N SER A 55 -14.12 3.82 10.73
CA SER A 55 -13.95 2.44 10.29
C SER A 55 -13.49 2.43 8.83
N ILE A 56 -12.38 1.73 8.56
CA ILE A 56 -11.87 1.54 7.21
C ILE A 56 -12.27 0.14 6.75
N SER A 57 -13.22 0.09 5.81
CA SER A 57 -13.65 -1.13 5.15
C SER A 57 -13.09 -1.23 3.74
N PHE A 58 -12.62 -2.41 3.37
CA PHE A 58 -12.17 -2.75 2.02
C PHE A 58 -13.19 -3.71 1.43
N PRO A 59 -13.74 -3.45 0.23
CA PRO A 59 -14.55 -4.45 -0.47
C PRO A 59 -13.66 -5.58 -1.01
N ASP A 60 -14.30 -6.60 -1.57
CA ASP A 60 -13.69 -7.87 -1.98
C ASP A 60 -12.55 -7.77 -3.00
N SER A 61 -12.33 -6.60 -3.62
CA SER A 61 -11.21 -6.36 -4.54
C SER A 61 -10.50 -5.03 -4.27
N PHE A 62 -9.35 -5.11 -3.60
CA PHE A 62 -8.44 -3.98 -3.41
C PHE A 62 -7.97 -3.37 -4.74
N ALA A 63 -7.81 -4.21 -5.78
CA ALA A 63 -7.28 -3.82 -7.08
C ALA A 63 -8.14 -2.80 -7.83
N SER A 64 -9.44 -2.74 -7.55
CA SER A 64 -10.36 -1.82 -8.22
C SER A 64 -10.11 -0.35 -7.87
N GLY A 65 -9.57 -0.05 -6.69
CA GLY A 65 -9.43 1.32 -6.17
C GLY A 65 -10.74 2.10 -5.96
N ALA A 66 -11.87 1.62 -6.51
CA ALA A 66 -13.19 2.26 -6.49
C ALA A 66 -13.75 2.48 -5.09
N TRP A 67 -13.25 1.73 -4.11
CA TRP A 67 -13.63 1.89 -2.72
C TRP A 67 -13.11 3.19 -2.12
N LEU A 68 -11.99 3.74 -2.60
CA LEU A 68 -11.46 5.01 -2.10
C LEU A 68 -12.40 6.20 -2.40
N THR A 69 -13.17 6.13 -3.50
CA THR A 69 -14.16 7.16 -3.86
C THR A 69 -15.53 6.92 -3.23
N SER A 70 -15.87 5.67 -2.92
CA SER A 70 -17.21 5.29 -2.46
C SER A 70 -17.53 5.72 -1.01
N TYR A 71 -16.51 5.91 -0.17
CA TYR A 71 -16.68 6.14 1.28
C TYR A 71 -16.56 7.61 1.72
N ASN A 72 -16.54 8.57 0.78
CA ASN A 72 -16.40 10.01 1.05
C ASN A 72 -15.27 10.30 2.07
N TYR A 73 -14.10 9.70 1.89
CA TYR A 73 -12.94 9.95 2.75
C TYR A 73 -12.36 11.35 2.48
N SER A 74 -11.84 12.01 3.51
CA SER A 74 -11.07 13.23 3.32
C SER A 74 -9.74 12.91 2.62
N HIS A 75 -9.13 13.92 1.98
CA HIS A 75 -7.83 13.78 1.32
C HIS A 75 -6.78 13.19 2.23
N PHE A 76 -6.76 13.67 3.47
CA PHE A 76 -5.85 13.19 4.49
C PHE A 76 -6.01 11.68 4.73
N VAL A 77 -7.26 11.20 4.85
CA VAL A 77 -7.53 9.78 5.09
C VAL A 77 -7.15 8.94 3.87
N VAL A 78 -7.50 9.38 2.66
CA VAL A 78 -7.11 8.69 1.42
C VAL A 78 -5.59 8.61 1.29
N SER A 79 -4.89 9.73 1.48
CA SER A 79 -3.42 9.78 1.44
C SER A 79 -2.79 8.90 2.51
N LEU A 80 -3.37 8.85 3.72
CA LEU A 80 -2.89 7.99 4.79
C LEU A 80 -3.05 6.51 4.45
N ILE A 81 -4.20 6.11 3.89
CA ILE A 81 -4.43 4.73 3.50
C ILE A 81 -3.49 4.31 2.38
N ALA A 82 -3.34 5.12 1.33
CA ALA A 82 -2.41 4.86 0.24
C ALA A 82 -0.95 4.78 0.72
N THR A 83 -0.55 5.68 1.62
CA THR A 83 0.80 5.71 2.20
C THR A 83 1.06 4.49 3.09
N CYS A 84 0.08 4.08 3.91
CA CYS A 84 0.17 2.85 4.69
C CYS A 84 0.30 1.61 3.81
N ALA A 85 -0.50 1.50 2.74
CA ALA A 85 -0.40 0.39 1.79
C ALA A 85 1.00 0.34 1.16
N TRP A 86 1.56 1.48 0.76
CA TRP A 86 2.93 1.55 0.25
C TRP A 86 3.98 1.09 1.28
N PHE A 87 3.95 1.62 2.51
CA PHE A 87 4.89 1.20 3.55
C PHE A 87 4.73 -0.27 3.93
N HIS A 88 3.52 -0.82 3.86
CA HIS A 88 3.27 -2.24 4.04
C HIS A 88 3.90 -3.07 2.92
N TRP A 89 3.70 -2.71 1.65
CA TRP A 89 4.37 -3.37 0.53
C TRP A 89 5.89 -3.27 0.65
N LYS A 90 6.40 -2.10 1.03
CA LYS A 90 7.84 -1.88 1.28
C LYS A 90 8.35 -2.77 2.41
N ASN A 91 7.56 -2.96 3.48
CA ASN A 91 7.88 -3.89 4.56
C ASN A 91 7.99 -5.33 4.06
N ARG A 92 7.05 -5.79 3.23
CA ARG A 92 7.12 -7.09 2.57
C ARG A 92 8.39 -7.25 1.73
N CYS A 93 8.73 -6.24 0.94
CA CYS A 93 9.97 -6.22 0.16
C CYS A 93 11.23 -6.27 1.06
N ASP A 94 11.24 -5.53 2.17
CA ASP A 94 12.37 -5.55 3.10
C ASP A 94 12.49 -6.88 3.86
N VAL A 95 11.39 -7.57 4.17
CA VAL A 95 11.44 -8.93 4.71
C VAL A 95 12.08 -9.88 3.71
N ILE A 96 11.68 -9.82 2.44
CA ILE A 96 12.18 -10.73 1.40
C ILE A 96 13.64 -10.43 1.04
N PHE A 97 13.99 -9.17 0.80
CA PHE A 97 15.30 -8.80 0.27
C PHE A 97 16.33 -8.43 1.32
N ARG A 98 15.91 -8.13 2.55
CA ARG A 98 16.80 -7.65 3.63
C ARG A 98 16.60 -8.38 4.95
N GLN A 99 15.64 -9.30 5.05
CA GLN A 99 15.25 -9.97 6.30
C GLN A 99 14.92 -8.98 7.42
N GLN A 100 14.32 -7.84 7.06
CA GLN A 100 13.94 -6.79 8.00
C GLN A 100 12.43 -6.69 8.13
N PHE A 101 11.91 -7.06 9.30
CA PHE A 101 10.50 -6.93 9.63
C PHE A 101 10.24 -5.68 10.47
N ARG A 102 9.21 -4.91 10.13
CA ARG A 102 8.71 -3.79 10.94
C ARG A 102 7.28 -4.08 11.38
N ASN A 103 6.99 -3.78 12.64
CA ASN A 103 5.64 -3.93 13.18
C ASN A 103 4.66 -2.92 12.57
N GLY A 104 3.35 -3.22 12.68
CA GLY A 104 2.28 -2.38 12.14
C GLY A 104 2.28 -0.95 12.69
N TYR A 105 2.63 -0.77 13.98
CA TYR A 105 2.75 0.55 14.60
C TYR A 105 3.78 1.44 13.90
N SER A 106 4.94 0.88 13.53
CA SER A 106 6.01 1.60 12.83
C SER A 106 5.60 2.01 11.42
N ILE A 107 4.84 1.16 10.74
CA ILE A 107 4.25 1.46 9.41
C ILE A 107 3.31 2.66 9.53
N VAL A 108 2.33 2.60 10.42
CA VAL A 108 1.32 3.65 10.59
C VAL A 108 1.96 4.96 11.06
N SER A 109 2.92 4.90 11.98
CA SER A 109 3.59 6.10 12.50
C SER A 109 4.41 6.81 11.42
N LYS A 110 5.16 6.07 10.60
CA LYS A 110 5.90 6.64 9.46
C LYS A 110 4.97 7.18 8.38
N ALA A 111 3.92 6.45 8.04
CA ALA A 111 2.94 6.89 7.07
C ALA A 111 2.26 8.19 7.53
N LEU A 112 1.85 8.26 8.80
CA LEU A 112 1.20 9.43 9.37
C LEU A 112 2.12 10.65 9.40
N ALA A 113 3.38 10.48 9.82
CA ALA A 113 4.37 11.56 9.78
C ALA A 113 4.53 12.10 8.35
N HIS A 114 4.70 11.19 7.40
CA HIS A 114 4.91 11.56 6.00
C HIS A 114 3.72 12.30 5.37
N VAL A 115 2.50 11.86 5.68
CA VAL A 115 1.27 12.52 5.22
C VAL A 115 1.12 13.88 5.89
N LYS A 116 1.38 13.99 7.20
CA LYS A 116 1.34 15.28 7.90
C LYS A 116 2.31 16.28 7.28
N ASP A 117 3.58 15.89 7.09
CA ASP A 117 4.60 16.74 6.48
C ASP A 117 4.16 17.22 5.09
N PHE A 118 3.59 16.32 4.28
CA PHE A 118 3.05 16.68 2.97
C PHE A 118 1.94 17.73 3.06
N PHE A 119 0.94 17.55 3.93
CA PHE A 119 -0.15 18.53 4.06
C PHE A 119 0.30 19.83 4.73
N THR A 120 1.30 19.81 5.61
CA THR A 120 1.90 21.01 6.19
C THR A 120 2.60 21.83 5.09
N CYS A 121 3.39 21.18 4.24
CA CYS A 121 4.06 21.85 3.12
C CYS A 121 3.07 22.26 2.00
N ASN A 122 1.93 21.57 1.89
CA ASN A 122 0.90 21.79 0.88
C ASN A 122 -0.44 22.24 1.49
N HIS A 123 -0.40 23.23 2.39
CA HIS A 123 -1.57 23.71 3.14
C HIS A 123 -2.80 24.05 2.27
N ASN A 124 -2.58 24.45 1.01
CA ASN A 124 -3.62 24.75 0.01
C ASN A 124 -4.47 23.53 -0.43
N LEU A 125 -4.08 22.32 -0.05
CA LEU A 125 -4.79 21.08 -0.39
C LEU A 125 -5.80 20.65 0.68
N LEU A 126 -5.74 21.23 1.88
CA LEU A 126 -6.70 20.99 2.93
C LEU A 126 -8.07 21.57 2.52
N GLY A 127 -8.99 20.71 2.05
CA GLY A 127 -10.37 21.08 1.72
C GLY A 127 -10.77 20.97 0.24
N ARG A 128 -9.87 20.57 -0.67
CA ARG A 128 -10.26 20.24 -2.05
C ARG A 128 -11.03 18.90 -2.08
N LYS A 129 -11.56 18.44 -3.22
CA LYS A 129 -12.01 17.03 -3.44
C LYS A 129 -11.02 16.36 -4.41
N LEU A 130 -10.53 15.17 -4.07
CA LEU A 130 -9.58 14.43 -4.91
C LEU A 130 -10.44 13.54 -5.80
N ILE A 131 -10.22 13.65 -7.11
CA ILE A 131 -10.79 12.75 -8.10
C ILE A 131 -9.67 11.76 -8.43
N CYS A 132 -9.72 10.55 -7.89
CA CYS A 132 -8.74 9.53 -8.23
C CYS A 132 -9.21 8.74 -9.46
N HIS A 133 -8.50 8.89 -10.57
CA HIS A 133 -8.65 8.06 -11.76
C HIS A 133 -7.32 7.41 -12.11
N ASN A 134 -7.33 6.08 -12.21
CA ASN A 134 -6.25 5.17 -12.61
C ASN A 134 -4.99 5.15 -11.73
N PHE A 135 -4.53 3.92 -11.47
CA PHE A 135 -3.64 3.58 -10.38
C PHE A 135 -2.39 2.88 -10.91
N SER A 136 -1.21 3.42 -10.60
CA SER A 136 0.09 2.80 -10.93
C SER A 136 1.04 2.95 -9.73
N TRP A 137 1.52 1.83 -9.21
CA TRP A 137 2.25 1.73 -7.93
C TRP A 137 3.77 1.91 -8.05
N ALA A 138 4.31 2.26 -9.21
CA ALA A 138 5.75 2.16 -9.45
C ALA A 138 6.59 3.20 -8.68
N GLU A 139 6.01 4.34 -8.28
CA GLU A 139 6.77 5.50 -7.79
C GLU A 139 6.18 6.11 -6.51
N GLY A 140 6.17 5.33 -5.43
CA GLY A 140 5.81 5.85 -4.09
C GLY A 140 4.37 6.37 -3.94
N PRO A 141 3.94 6.71 -2.72
CA PRO A 141 2.56 7.08 -2.47
C PRO A 141 2.26 8.56 -2.77
N PHE A 142 3.24 9.38 -3.17
CA PHE A 142 3.04 10.82 -3.40
C PHE A 142 2.69 11.19 -4.83
N LEU A 143 2.94 10.29 -5.81
CA LEU A 143 2.34 10.43 -7.14
C LEU A 143 0.84 10.06 -7.15
N PHE A 144 0.32 9.55 -6.03
CA PHE A 144 -1.10 9.25 -5.84
C PHE A 144 -2.01 10.50 -5.87
N VAL A 145 -1.46 11.70 -5.66
CA VAL A 145 -2.23 12.94 -5.53
C VAL A 145 -2.04 13.90 -6.72
N TYR A 146 -1.07 13.63 -7.60
CA TYR A 146 -0.74 14.53 -8.71
C TYR A 146 -0.34 13.74 -9.97
N SER A 147 -1.34 13.33 -10.76
CA SER A 147 -1.10 13.16 -12.20
C SER A 147 -2.38 13.48 -12.98
N HIS A 148 -2.39 14.68 -13.57
CA HIS A 148 -3.11 14.92 -14.83
C HIS A 148 -2.17 14.49 -15.97
N PHE A 149 -2.73 13.94 -17.05
CA PHE A 149 -2.11 13.42 -18.28
C PHE A 149 -1.61 11.96 -18.30
N HIS A 150 -2.51 11.01 -18.61
CA HIS A 150 -2.60 10.27 -19.88
C HIS A 150 -3.48 8.99 -19.71
N PRO A 151 -4.27 8.57 -20.73
CA PRO A 151 -5.36 7.62 -20.51
C PRO A 151 -4.98 6.13 -20.45
N ASP A 152 -3.76 5.71 -20.80
CA ASP A 152 -3.55 4.31 -21.23
C ASP A 152 -2.51 3.49 -20.43
N ARG A 153 -2.30 3.74 -19.14
CA ARG A 153 -1.27 3.00 -18.37
C ARG A 153 -1.73 2.52 -17.00
N VAL A 154 -2.67 1.57 -16.98
CA VAL A 154 -2.82 0.63 -15.85
C VAL A 154 -1.73 -0.44 -15.98
N PHE A 155 -0.49 -0.08 -15.66
CA PHE A 155 0.59 -1.05 -15.61
C PHE A 155 0.67 -1.63 -14.20
N LEU A 156 0.16 -2.87 -14.09
CA LEU A 156 0.65 -3.88 -13.16
C LEU A 156 2.19 -3.83 -13.11
N LEU A 157 2.74 -3.21 -12.08
CA LEU A 157 4.16 -3.29 -11.74
C LEU A 157 4.31 -3.97 -10.39
N PHE A 158 3.85 -5.21 -10.35
CA PHE A 158 4.42 -6.24 -9.48
C PHE A 158 5.45 -6.97 -10.35
N CYS A 159 6.74 -6.80 -10.04
CA CYS A 159 7.92 -7.27 -10.78
C CYS A 159 8.19 -6.58 -12.13
N LYS A 160 9.21 -5.70 -12.12
CA LYS A 160 10.25 -5.69 -13.15
C LYS A 160 11.61 -5.60 -12.47
#